data_AF-A0AAD5VBQ6-F1
#
_entry.id   AF-A0AAD5VBQ6-F1
#
_cell.length_a   1.000
_cell.length_b   1.000
_cell.length_c   1.000
_cell.angle_alpha   90.00
_cell.angle_beta   90.00
_cell.angle_gamma   90.00
#
_symmetry.space_group_name_H-M   'P 1'
#
loop_
_entity.id
_entity.type
_entity.pdbx_description
1 polymer ?
#
loop_
_entity_poly.entity_id
_entity_poly.type
_entity_poly.pdbx_seq_one_letter_code
_entity_poly.pdbx_strand_id
1 'polypeptide(L)'
;MDSHSETNPECILQYAIPGGAVEFNVTISDLPNELFLVIFSGLPLPSLISARDVSQRWRDLVAAADIGPTRKKLLQLYFQVITSPALEPCRRELTPYLQSFNRQQFLHSRQSSIGATSLPEEFALWILEWPSHAVFSWLWPGLPPDPNTSLKYSLKTRMNHLAYQNCSSSESWLIQFKENPGDGQWTASEPVPPPTTNYCSLLRIRTQSEYLGTGYSTDYLMCDGWGKGTQYEGRVITASSDSETNKNAQFSWVDYLKAELEAVERLVG
;
A
#
# COMPACT_ATOMS: atom_id res chain seq x y z
N MET A 1 27.73 -31.97 -3.53
CA MET A 1 26.78 -30.87 -3.76
C MET A 1 27.64 -29.66 -3.99
N ASP A 2 27.84 -29.36 -5.26
CA ASP A 2 28.98 -28.63 -5.77
C ASP A 2 28.79 -27.12 -5.63
N SER A 3 29.74 -26.49 -4.93
CA SER A 3 29.83 -25.05 -4.73
C SER A 3 30.33 -24.41 -6.04
N HIS A 4 29.42 -24.08 -6.94
CA HIS A 4 29.73 -23.25 -8.10
C HIS A 4 29.97 -21.80 -7.65
N SER A 5 31.23 -21.38 -7.69
CA SER A 5 31.63 -19.97 -7.57
C SER A 5 31.29 -19.24 -8.87
N GLU A 6 30.17 -18.51 -8.88
CA GLU A 6 29.84 -17.59 -9.96
C GLU A 6 30.80 -16.40 -9.94
N THR A 7 31.66 -16.34 -10.96
CA THR A 7 32.51 -15.19 -11.26
C THR A 7 31.63 -14.16 -11.97
N ASN A 8 31.37 -13.03 -11.30
CA ASN A 8 30.57 -11.93 -11.83
C ASN A 8 31.39 -11.22 -12.94
N PRO A 9 30.93 -11.18 -14.20
CA PRO A 9 31.68 -10.55 -15.27
C PRO A 9 31.66 -9.03 -15.09
N GLU A 10 32.77 -8.46 -14.65
CA GLU A 10 32.98 -7.01 -14.67
C GLU A 10 32.91 -6.51 -16.12
N CYS A 11 32.00 -5.56 -16.37
CA CYS A 11 31.82 -4.95 -17.68
C CYS A 11 32.93 -3.91 -17.88
N ILE A 12 34.08 -4.34 -18.40
CA ILE A 12 35.22 -3.47 -18.66
C ILE A 12 35.02 -2.78 -20.02
N LEU A 13 34.74 -1.48 -20.00
CA LEU A 13 34.72 -0.65 -21.20
C LEU A 13 36.17 -0.32 -21.61
N GLN A 14 36.76 -1.12 -22.50
CA GLN A 14 38.08 -0.84 -23.06
C GLN A 14 37.98 0.19 -24.19
N TYR A 15 38.47 1.41 -23.97
CA TYR A 15 38.71 2.40 -25.03
C TYR A 15 40.19 2.33 -25.45
N ALA A 16 40.44 1.98 -26.72
CA ALA A 16 41.80 1.90 -27.26
C ALA A 16 42.34 3.30 -27.61
N ILE A 17 43.27 3.82 -26.80
CA ILE A 17 44.05 5.03 -27.11
C ILE A 17 45.45 4.59 -27.61
N PRO A 18 45.88 5.00 -28.81
CA PRO A 18 47.18 4.61 -29.36
C PRO A 18 48.30 5.39 -28.64
N GLY A 19 49.08 4.71 -27.79
CA GLY A 19 50.21 5.31 -27.07
C GLY A 19 50.64 4.64 -25.76
N GLY A 20 49.86 3.68 -25.25
CA GLY A 20 50.12 2.99 -23.99
C GLY A 20 48.80 2.85 -23.24
N ALA A 21 48.31 1.62 -23.07
CA ALA A 21 47.03 1.37 -22.43
C ALA A 21 47.12 1.73 -20.94
N VAL A 22 46.59 2.89 -20.56
CA VAL A 22 46.23 3.18 -19.17
C VAL A 22 44.79 2.70 -19.01
N GLU A 23 44.61 1.56 -18.37
CA GLU A 23 43.29 1.05 -18.02
C GLU A 23 42.72 1.90 -16.87
N PHE A 24 41.77 2.79 -17.20
CA PHE A 24 40.98 3.46 -16.18
C PHE A 24 39.80 2.56 -15.82
N ASN A 25 39.92 1.83 -14.72
CA ASN A 25 38.80 1.11 -14.13
C ASN A 25 37.88 2.11 -13.42
N VAL A 26 37.05 2.80 -14.19
CA VAL A 26 35.97 3.64 -13.66
C VAL A 26 34.84 2.72 -13.22
N THR A 27 34.61 2.68 -11.92
CA THR A 27 33.50 1.94 -11.31
C THR A 27 32.29 2.85 -11.10
N ILE A 28 31.12 2.26 -10.87
CA ILE A 28 29.92 3.03 -10.49
C ILE A 28 30.15 3.88 -9.23
N SER A 29 31.04 3.45 -8.34
CA SER A 29 31.40 4.16 -7.10
C SER A 29 32.15 5.48 -7.38
N ASP A 30 32.71 5.65 -8.57
CA ASP A 30 33.44 6.86 -8.97
C ASP A 30 32.51 7.96 -9.51
N LEU A 31 31.20 7.68 -9.64
CA LEU A 31 30.23 8.70 -10.02
C LEU A 31 30.12 9.79 -8.93
N PRO A 32 30.02 11.08 -9.34
CA PRO A 32 29.68 12.17 -8.45
C PRO A 32 28.34 11.95 -7.73
N ASN A 33 28.21 12.47 -6.51
CA ASN A 33 27.01 12.30 -5.69
C ASN A 33 25.76 12.88 -6.37
N GLU A 34 25.92 13.96 -7.12
CA GLU A 34 24.85 14.63 -7.87
C GLU A 34 24.18 13.67 -8.85
N LEU A 35 24.97 12.81 -9.52
CA LEU A 35 24.42 11.82 -10.45
C LEU A 35 23.65 10.73 -9.71
N PHE A 36 24.13 10.28 -8.55
CA PHE A 36 23.39 9.33 -7.71
C PHE A 36 22.05 9.89 -7.25
N LEU A 37 22.01 11.16 -6.81
CA LEU A 37 20.77 11.80 -6.37
C LEU A 37 19.74 11.87 -7.50
N VAL A 38 20.17 12.21 -8.72
CA VAL A 38 19.31 12.22 -9.91
C VAL A 38 18.83 10.80 -10.23
N ILE A 39 19.72 9.80 -10.23
CA ILE A 39 19.35 8.40 -10.48
C ILE A 39 18.32 7.92 -9.46
N PHE A 40 18.59 8.10 -8.16
CA PHE A 40 17.71 7.64 -7.08
C PHE A 40 16.35 8.34 -7.07
N SER A 41 16.25 9.61 -7.49
CA SER A 41 14.96 10.31 -7.60
C SER A 41 13.97 9.61 -8.55
N GLY A 42 14.47 8.90 -9.56
CA GLY A 42 13.66 8.20 -10.57
C GLY A 42 13.47 6.70 -10.32
N LEU A 43 14.07 6.12 -9.28
CA LEU A 43 13.99 4.68 -9.04
C LEU A 43 12.63 4.26 -8.47
N PRO A 44 12.08 3.10 -8.88
CA PRO A 44 10.92 2.50 -8.22
C PRO A 44 11.29 1.95 -6.84
N LEU A 45 10.29 1.74 -5.99
CA LEU A 45 10.47 1.30 -4.60
C LEU A 45 11.36 0.05 -4.44
N PRO A 46 11.24 -1.04 -5.22
CA PRO A 46 12.13 -2.19 -5.10
C PRO A 46 13.60 -1.84 -5.34
N SER A 47 13.87 -0.99 -6.33
CA SER A 47 15.23 -0.54 -6.63
C SER A 47 15.77 0.39 -5.54
N LEU A 48 14.93 1.23 -4.95
CA LEU A 48 15.29 2.05 -3.78
C LEU A 48 15.62 1.21 -2.54
N ILE A 49 14.85 0.14 -2.31
CA ILE A 49 15.13 -0.83 -1.24
C ILE A 49 16.50 -1.47 -1.48
N SER A 50 16.73 -2.06 -2.65
CA SER A 50 18.00 -2.69 -2.99
C SER A 50 19.18 -1.71 -2.93
N ALA A 51 19.00 -0.47 -3.39
CA ALA A 51 20.04 0.55 -3.34
C ALA A 51 20.52 0.85 -1.90
N ARG A 52 19.61 0.84 -0.92
CA ARG A 52 19.96 1.08 0.49
C ARG A 52 20.77 -0.06 1.13
N ASP A 53 20.74 -1.24 0.53
CA ASP A 53 21.44 -2.43 1.01
C ASP A 53 22.85 -2.56 0.40
N VAL A 54 23.21 -1.74 -0.60
CA VAL A 54 24.52 -1.80 -1.27
C VAL A 54 25.65 -1.30 -0.37
N SER A 55 25.52 -0.11 0.22
CA SER A 55 26.56 0.49 1.07
C SER A 55 25.99 1.60 1.97
N GLN A 56 26.74 2.00 3.00
CA GLN A 56 26.37 3.16 3.83
C GLN A 56 26.24 4.44 2.99
N ARG A 57 27.17 4.67 2.04
CA ARG A 57 27.11 5.83 1.13
C ARG A 57 25.81 5.86 0.32
N TRP A 58 25.41 4.72 -0.25
CA TRP A 58 24.17 4.64 -1.02
C TRP A 58 22.94 4.87 -0.14
N ARG A 59 22.94 4.34 1.09
CA ARG A 59 21.87 4.58 2.06
C ARG A 59 21.69 6.06 2.38
N ASP A 60 22.79 6.78 2.60
CA ASP A 60 22.78 8.22 2.89
C ASP A 60 22.31 9.03 1.67
N LEU A 61 22.77 8.65 0.47
CA LEU A 61 22.36 9.29 -0.79
C LEU A 61 20.89 9.03 -1.12
N VAL A 62 20.36 7.82 -0.92
CA VAL A 62 18.93 7.53 -1.09
C VAL A 62 18.09 8.37 -0.13
N ALA A 63 18.55 8.58 1.11
CA ALA A 63 17.85 9.42 2.07
C ALA A 63 17.85 10.92 1.68
N ALA A 64 18.91 11.37 1.00
CA ALA A 64 19.09 12.74 0.52
C ALA A 64 18.47 13.02 -0.86
N ALA A 65 18.18 11.99 -1.65
CA ALA A 65 17.59 12.14 -2.98
C ALA A 65 16.17 12.72 -2.92
N ASP A 66 15.79 13.46 -3.96
CA ASP A 66 14.46 14.03 -4.13
C ASP A 66 13.45 12.97 -4.59
N ILE A 67 13.22 11.98 -3.71
CA ILE A 67 12.27 10.90 -3.94
C ILE A 67 10.87 11.43 -3.68
N GLY A 68 9.95 11.19 -4.62
CA GLY A 68 8.55 11.56 -4.48
C GLY A 68 7.95 11.15 -3.13
N PRO A 69 7.12 12.00 -2.50
CA PRO A 69 6.71 11.86 -1.10
C PRO A 69 6.04 10.50 -0.82
N THR A 70 5.20 10.02 -1.74
CA THR A 70 4.53 8.72 -1.65
C THR A 70 5.51 7.56 -1.58
N ARG A 71 6.49 7.50 -2.49
CA ARG A 71 7.54 6.45 -2.47
C ARG A 71 8.40 6.56 -1.22
N LYS A 72 8.72 7.77 -0.75
CA LYS A 72 9.46 7.98 0.50
C LYS A 72 8.72 7.43 1.72
N LYS A 73 7.40 7.66 1.82
CA LYS A 73 6.55 7.08 2.88
C LYS A 73 6.50 5.55 2.80
N LEU A 74 6.33 4.99 1.60
CA LEU A 74 6.33 3.53 1.40
C LEU A 74 7.69 2.91 1.73
N LEU A 75 8.80 3.56 1.35
CA LEU A 75 10.15 3.14 1.71
C LEU A 75 10.32 3.12 3.23
N GLN A 76 9.89 4.17 3.92
CA GLN A 76 9.93 4.21 5.38
C GLN A 76 9.09 3.07 5.99
N LEU A 77 7.86 2.86 5.51
CA LEU A 77 7.01 1.76 5.96
C LEU A 77 7.66 0.40 5.72
N TYR A 78 8.32 0.19 4.57
CA TYR A 78 9.01 -1.07 4.28
C TYR A 78 10.05 -1.39 5.35
N PHE A 79 10.90 -0.40 5.70
CA PHE A 79 11.89 -0.59 6.75
C PHE A 79 11.26 -0.86 8.13
N GLN A 80 10.16 -0.17 8.46
CA GLN A 80 9.40 -0.45 9.68
C GLN A 80 8.90 -1.91 9.71
N VAL A 81 8.32 -2.38 8.61
CA VAL A 81 7.80 -3.75 8.47
C VAL A 81 8.90 -4.80 8.64
N ILE A 82 10.04 -4.66 7.96
CA ILE A 82 11.12 -5.67 8.06
C ILE A 82 11.85 -5.67 9.40
N THR A 83 11.81 -4.55 10.15
CA THR A 83 12.32 -4.49 11.52
C THR A 83 11.31 -4.96 12.56
N SER A 84 10.03 -5.09 12.18
CA SER A 84 8.97 -5.51 13.09
C SER A 84 9.11 -6.98 13.47
N PRO A 85 9.08 -7.33 14.77
CA PRO A 85 9.08 -8.73 15.20
C PRO A 85 7.80 -9.47 14.75
N ALA A 86 6.73 -8.75 14.42
CA ALA A 86 5.47 -9.33 13.97
C ALA A 86 5.54 -9.87 12.53
N LEU A 87 6.55 -9.46 11.73
CA LEU A 87 6.66 -9.89 10.34
C LEU A 87 6.90 -11.39 10.21
N GLU A 88 7.74 -12.01 11.06
CA GLU A 88 8.07 -13.44 10.92
C GLU A 88 6.85 -14.37 11.10
N PRO A 89 6.03 -14.22 12.17
CA PRO A 89 4.77 -14.95 12.29
C PRO A 89 3.84 -14.74 11.09
N CYS A 90 3.63 -13.49 10.68
CA CYS A 90 2.77 -13.17 9.54
C CYS A 90 3.28 -13.78 8.24
N ARG A 91 4.59 -13.70 7.98
CA ARG A 91 5.21 -14.28 6.79
C ARG A 91 5.03 -15.79 6.77
N ARG A 92 5.22 -16.49 7.89
CA ARG A 92 5.00 -17.94 7.98
C ARG A 92 3.55 -18.31 7.67
N GLU A 93 2.59 -17.50 8.12
CA GLU A 93 1.16 -17.70 7.84
C GLU A 93 0.79 -17.38 6.38
N LEU A 94 1.32 -16.29 5.82
CA LEU A 94 0.92 -15.77 4.52
C LEU A 94 1.65 -16.40 3.33
N THR A 95 2.91 -16.85 3.51
CA THR A 95 3.74 -17.41 2.43
C THR A 95 3.05 -18.52 1.64
N PRO A 96 2.33 -19.49 2.24
CA PRO A 96 1.61 -20.52 1.50
C PRO A 96 0.51 -20.00 0.57
N TYR A 97 0.02 -18.78 0.82
CA TYR A 97 -1.07 -18.15 0.08
C TYR A 97 -0.59 -17.11 -0.93
N LEU A 98 0.71 -16.76 -0.93
CA LEU A 98 1.27 -15.84 -1.92
C LEU A 98 1.35 -16.54 -3.28
N GLN A 99 0.60 -16.01 -4.24
CA GLN A 99 0.55 -16.49 -5.62
C GLN A 99 1.10 -15.43 -6.59
N SER A 100 1.32 -15.82 -7.85
CA SER A 100 1.57 -14.84 -8.90
C SER A 100 0.36 -13.91 -9.01
N PHE A 101 0.62 -12.60 -9.01
CA PHE A 101 -0.41 -11.58 -8.98
C PHE A 101 -0.15 -10.54 -10.06
N ASN A 102 -1.07 -10.43 -11.02
CA ASN A 102 -1.01 -9.43 -12.07
C ASN A 102 -1.49 -8.07 -11.54
N ARG A 103 -0.54 -7.30 -10.98
CA ARG A 103 -0.77 -5.97 -10.37
C ARG A 103 -1.42 -4.98 -11.33
N GLN A 104 -0.96 -4.95 -12.58
CA GLN A 104 -1.47 -4.03 -13.61
C GLN A 104 -2.91 -4.35 -13.99
N GLN A 105 -3.21 -5.64 -14.22
CA GLN A 105 -4.58 -6.08 -14.51
C GLN A 105 -5.52 -5.80 -13.34
N PHE A 106 -5.05 -5.99 -12.10
CA PHE A 106 -5.84 -5.64 -10.92
C PHE A 106 -6.19 -4.16 -10.89
N LEU A 107 -5.20 -3.26 -11.04
CA LEU A 107 -5.46 -1.82 -11.06
C LEU A 107 -6.35 -1.42 -12.23
N HIS A 108 -6.13 -1.94 -13.43
CA HIS A 108 -7.00 -1.68 -14.58
C HIS A 108 -8.45 -2.12 -14.28
N SER A 109 -8.66 -3.31 -13.72
CA SER A 109 -10.00 -3.79 -13.39
C SER A 109 -10.70 -2.89 -12.35
N ARG A 110 -9.95 -2.35 -11.38
CA ARG A 110 -10.44 -1.43 -10.36
C ARG A 110 -10.71 -0.05 -10.93
N GLN A 111 -9.84 0.45 -11.81
CA GLN A 111 -10.02 1.71 -12.52
C GLN A 111 -11.26 1.66 -13.43
N SER A 112 -11.42 0.62 -14.25
CA SER A 112 -12.60 0.44 -15.11
C SER A 112 -13.90 0.32 -14.31
N SER A 113 -13.81 -0.28 -13.13
CA SER A 113 -14.90 -0.42 -12.20
C SER A 113 -15.36 0.94 -11.66
N ILE A 114 -14.43 1.75 -11.15
CA ILE A 114 -14.71 3.06 -10.55
C ILE A 114 -15.15 4.11 -11.59
N GLY A 115 -14.76 3.94 -12.86
CA GLY A 115 -15.19 4.81 -13.96
C GLY A 115 -14.21 5.96 -14.21
N ALA A 116 -14.72 7.19 -14.25
CA ALA A 116 -13.93 8.38 -14.59
C ALA A 116 -12.94 8.82 -13.49
N THR A 117 -13.14 8.36 -12.26
CA THR A 117 -12.34 8.75 -11.10
C THR A 117 -11.07 7.94 -11.01
N SER A 118 -9.91 8.59 -10.88
CA SER A 118 -8.62 7.92 -10.71
C SER A 118 -8.49 7.25 -9.34
N LEU A 119 -7.80 6.11 -9.30
CA LEU A 119 -7.38 5.52 -8.03
C LEU A 119 -6.36 6.44 -7.30
N PRO A 120 -6.41 6.50 -5.96
CA PRO A 120 -5.41 7.23 -5.19
C PRO A 120 -3.98 6.75 -5.48
N GLU A 121 -3.07 7.70 -5.69
CA GLU A 121 -1.68 7.41 -6.07
C GLU A 121 -0.97 6.49 -5.06
N GLU A 122 -1.13 6.75 -3.75
CA GLU A 122 -0.52 5.93 -2.70
C GLU A 122 -0.96 4.46 -2.77
N PHE A 123 -2.23 4.21 -3.09
CA PHE A 123 -2.76 2.86 -3.26
C PHE A 123 -2.21 2.21 -4.53
N ALA A 124 -2.21 2.92 -5.65
CA ALA A 124 -1.68 2.41 -6.91
C ALA A 124 -0.19 2.06 -6.82
N LEU A 125 0.63 2.94 -6.25
CA LEU A 125 2.06 2.70 -6.05
C LEU A 125 2.33 1.55 -5.07
N TRP A 126 1.54 1.42 -4.00
CA TRP A 126 1.63 0.26 -3.12
C TRP A 126 1.36 -1.05 -3.88
N ILE A 127 0.30 -1.12 -4.68
CA ILE A 127 0.00 -2.32 -5.49
C ILE A 127 1.13 -2.63 -6.47
N LEU A 128 1.62 -1.62 -7.19
CA LEU A 128 2.62 -1.80 -8.25
C LEU A 128 3.99 -2.18 -7.71
N GLU A 129 4.41 -1.53 -6.62
CA GLU A 129 5.82 -1.51 -6.23
C GLU A 129 6.10 -2.25 -4.91
N TRP A 130 5.10 -2.52 -4.06
CA TRP A 130 5.32 -3.19 -2.77
C TRP A 130 5.89 -4.61 -2.94
N PRO A 131 6.95 -5.01 -2.20
CA PRO A 131 7.48 -6.37 -2.28
C PRO A 131 6.51 -7.39 -1.69
N SER A 132 6.19 -8.46 -2.43
CA SER A 132 5.23 -9.50 -1.99
C SER A 132 5.68 -10.24 -0.72
N HIS A 133 6.98 -10.37 -0.50
CA HIS A 133 7.55 -11.01 0.70
C HIS A 133 7.51 -10.11 1.96
N ALA A 134 7.20 -8.82 1.81
CA ALA A 134 7.04 -7.86 2.90
C ALA A 134 5.55 -7.59 3.20
N VAL A 135 4.66 -8.50 2.82
CA VAL A 135 3.25 -8.43 3.17
C VAL A 135 3.09 -8.89 4.63
N PHE A 136 2.51 -8.04 5.47
CA PHE A 136 2.34 -8.27 6.92
C PHE A 136 0.87 -8.40 7.37
N SER A 137 -0.07 -8.35 6.44
CA SER A 137 -1.51 -8.44 6.71
C SER A 137 -2.24 -9.02 5.50
N TRP A 138 -3.47 -9.49 5.72
CA TRP A 138 -4.38 -9.98 4.67
C TRP A 138 -4.86 -8.89 3.70
N LEU A 139 -4.33 -7.67 3.78
CA LEU A 139 -4.69 -6.55 2.90
C LEU A 139 -4.21 -6.73 1.45
N TRP A 140 -3.20 -7.58 1.22
CA TRP A 140 -2.60 -7.75 -0.11
C TRP A 140 -3.58 -8.42 -1.10
N PRO A 141 -3.94 -7.78 -2.22
CA PRO A 141 -4.94 -8.33 -3.15
C PRO A 141 -4.47 -9.54 -3.94
N GLY A 142 -3.17 -9.86 -3.91
CA GLY A 142 -2.65 -11.10 -4.50
C GLY A 142 -2.88 -12.34 -3.64
N LEU A 143 -3.48 -12.19 -2.45
CA LEU A 143 -3.89 -13.32 -1.62
C LEU A 143 -5.22 -13.90 -2.17
N PRO A 144 -5.40 -15.24 -2.16
CA PRO A 144 -6.65 -15.86 -2.53
C PRO A 144 -7.77 -15.45 -1.55
N PRO A 145 -9.03 -15.44 -2.00
CA PRO A 145 -10.16 -15.35 -1.08
C PRO A 145 -10.11 -16.56 -0.12
N ASP A 146 -10.19 -16.33 1.19
CA ASP A 146 -10.05 -17.39 2.20
C ASP A 146 -11.18 -18.44 2.04
N PRO A 147 -10.87 -19.70 1.71
CA PRO A 147 -11.89 -20.74 1.54
C PRO A 147 -12.51 -21.20 2.88
N ASN A 148 -11.90 -20.88 4.03
CA ASN A 148 -12.32 -21.35 5.35
C ASN A 148 -12.93 -20.23 6.22
N THR A 149 -13.84 -19.47 5.63
CA THR A 149 -14.59 -18.34 6.23
C THR A 149 -15.40 -18.68 7.49
N SER A 150 -15.40 -19.94 7.93
CA SER A 150 -16.29 -20.45 8.97
C SER A 150 -15.69 -20.46 10.38
N LEU A 151 -14.45 -20.89 10.65
CA LEU A 151 -13.98 -21.01 12.05
C LEU A 151 -12.46 -21.24 12.15
N LYS A 152 -11.71 -20.25 12.68
CA LYS A 152 -10.73 -20.35 13.80
C LYS A 152 -9.73 -19.17 13.85
N TYR A 153 -10.02 -18.29 14.81
CA TYR A 153 -9.19 -17.48 15.72
C TYR A 153 -7.96 -16.61 15.31
N SER A 154 -8.10 -15.34 15.75
CA SER A 154 -7.14 -14.33 16.27
C SER A 154 -6.50 -13.33 15.30
N LEU A 155 -5.94 -13.74 14.16
CA LEU A 155 -5.48 -12.81 13.11
C LEU A 155 -6.38 -12.80 11.87
N LYS A 156 -7.09 -13.92 11.62
CA LYS A 156 -7.97 -14.14 10.47
C LYS A 156 -9.33 -13.43 10.53
N THR A 157 -9.79 -12.96 11.68
CA THR A 157 -11.11 -12.28 11.80
C THR A 157 -11.13 -10.89 11.15
N ARG A 158 -10.00 -10.46 10.55
CA ARG A 158 -9.84 -9.24 9.76
C ARG A 158 -9.89 -9.59 8.29
N MET A 159 -11.04 -10.04 7.82
CA MET A 159 -11.21 -10.38 6.40
C MET A 159 -11.22 -9.12 5.55
N ASN A 160 -10.15 -8.98 4.76
CA ASN A 160 -9.99 -7.91 3.79
C ASN A 160 -10.42 -8.44 2.43
N HIS A 161 -11.63 -8.05 2.02
CA HIS A 161 -11.96 -8.07 0.61
C HIS A 161 -11.76 -6.65 0.10
N LEU A 162 -10.66 -6.43 -0.63
CA LEU A 162 -10.60 -5.36 -1.63
C LEU A 162 -11.56 -5.76 -2.74
N ALA A 163 -12.86 -5.67 -2.49
CA ALA A 163 -13.92 -5.96 -3.44
C ALA A 163 -14.44 -4.62 -3.96
N TYR A 164 -14.37 -4.44 -5.28
CA TYR A 164 -15.23 -3.48 -5.91
C TYR A 164 -16.65 -4.07 -5.94
N GLN A 165 -17.54 -3.52 -5.13
CA GLN A 165 -18.97 -3.75 -5.31
C GLN A 165 -19.48 -2.69 -6.28
N ASN A 166 -19.64 -3.09 -7.55
CA ASN A 166 -20.49 -2.34 -8.48
C ASN A 166 -21.91 -2.48 -7.92
N CYS A 167 -22.43 -1.42 -7.31
CA CYS A 167 -23.82 -1.38 -6.87
C CYS A 167 -24.74 -1.30 -8.09
N SER A 168 -24.86 -2.39 -8.84
CA SER A 168 -25.76 -2.47 -9.99
C SER A 168 -27.18 -2.79 -9.52
N SER A 169 -28.06 -1.82 -9.76
CA SER A 169 -29.53 -1.88 -9.73
C SER A 169 -30.19 -2.15 -8.36
N SER A 170 -30.87 -1.12 -7.86
CA SER A 170 -31.80 -1.05 -6.71
C SER A 170 -31.23 -1.04 -5.29
N GLU A 171 -30.05 -1.61 -5.04
CA GLU A 171 -29.40 -1.58 -3.71
C GLU A 171 -28.03 -0.92 -3.78
N SER A 172 -27.98 0.22 -4.44
CA SER A 172 -26.88 1.14 -4.28
C SER A 172 -26.94 1.68 -2.86
N TRP A 173 -26.21 1.05 -1.94
CA TRP A 173 -25.77 1.70 -0.72
C TRP A 173 -24.77 2.79 -1.15
N LEU A 174 -25.32 3.88 -1.71
CA LEU A 174 -24.69 5.18 -1.62
C LEU A 174 -24.65 5.42 -0.12
N ILE A 175 -23.51 5.11 0.51
CA ILE A 175 -23.26 5.58 1.85
C ILE A 175 -23.12 7.09 1.70
N GLN A 176 -24.25 7.78 1.84
CA GLN A 176 -24.25 9.22 2.00
C GLN A 176 -23.65 9.44 3.38
N PHE A 177 -22.38 9.81 3.38
CA PHE A 177 -21.79 10.39 4.55
C PHE A 177 -22.42 11.77 4.69
N LYS A 178 -23.30 11.92 5.67
CA LYS A 178 -23.84 13.20 6.08
C LYS A 178 -23.05 13.65 7.30
N GLU A 179 -22.40 14.78 7.19
CA GLU A 179 -21.74 15.36 8.36
C GLU A 179 -22.81 15.95 9.29
N ASN A 180 -22.74 15.58 10.57
CA ASN A 180 -23.64 16.08 11.58
C ASN A 180 -23.37 17.57 11.82
N PRO A 181 -24.43 18.41 11.82
CA PRO A 181 -24.29 19.82 12.15
C PRO A 181 -24.03 19.97 13.65
N GLY A 182 -22.75 20.09 14.03
CA GLY A 182 -22.36 20.49 15.39
C GLY A 182 -21.01 19.97 15.86
N ASP A 183 -20.61 18.77 15.43
CA ASP A 183 -19.44 18.07 15.98
C ASP A 183 -18.43 17.61 14.91
N GLY A 184 -18.79 17.72 13.63
CA GLY A 184 -17.93 17.30 12.52
C GLY A 184 -17.85 15.79 12.32
N GLN A 185 -18.72 15.03 12.99
CA GLN A 185 -18.82 13.59 12.79
C GLN A 185 -19.62 13.27 11.55
N TRP A 186 -19.30 12.14 10.93
CA TRP A 186 -20.01 11.65 9.76
C TRP A 186 -20.98 10.56 10.19
N THR A 187 -22.22 10.67 9.77
CA THR A 187 -23.19 9.57 9.80
C THR A 187 -23.29 8.99 8.41
N ALA A 188 -23.03 7.69 8.30
CA ALA A 188 -23.50 6.91 7.17
C ALA A 188 -25.03 6.82 7.29
N SER A 189 -25.78 7.55 6.48
CA SER A 189 -27.24 7.41 6.45
C SER A 189 -27.66 6.35 5.42
N GLU A 190 -28.76 5.65 5.70
CA GLU A 190 -29.42 4.77 4.72
C GLU A 190 -29.71 5.51 3.40
N PRO A 191 -29.74 4.79 2.27
CA PRO A 191 -29.86 5.39 0.95
C PRO A 191 -31.20 6.13 0.79
N VAL A 192 -31.15 7.46 0.71
CA VAL A 192 -32.29 8.31 0.33
C VAL A 192 -32.25 8.51 -1.20
N PRO A 193 -33.36 8.31 -1.94
CA PRO A 193 -33.40 8.62 -3.37
C PRO A 193 -33.12 10.12 -3.59
N PRO A 194 -32.38 10.49 -4.65
CA PRO A 194 -31.54 11.68 -4.62
C PRO A 194 -32.32 12.99 -4.81
N PRO A 195 -32.01 14.06 -4.04
CA PRO A 195 -31.80 15.35 -4.64
C PRO A 195 -30.39 15.38 -5.24
N THR A 196 -30.30 16.03 -6.40
CA THR A 196 -29.11 16.22 -7.24
C THR A 196 -27.83 16.56 -6.48
N THR A 197 -26.70 16.04 -6.99
CA THR A 197 -25.30 16.49 -6.81
C THR A 197 -24.57 16.12 -5.51
N ASN A 198 -23.92 14.95 -5.51
CA ASN A 198 -22.48 14.72 -5.25
C ASN A 198 -22.26 13.23 -4.99
N TYR A 199 -21.75 12.51 -5.99
CA TYR A 199 -21.40 11.09 -5.84
C TYR A 199 -19.93 10.99 -5.44
N CYS A 200 -19.62 10.06 -4.53
CA CYS A 200 -18.25 9.68 -4.18
C CYS A 200 -18.04 8.21 -4.56
N SER A 201 -16.89 7.91 -5.16
CA SER A 201 -16.39 6.60 -5.49
C SER A 201 -15.56 6.06 -4.33
N LEU A 202 -15.97 4.90 -3.82
CA LEU A 202 -15.35 4.26 -2.66
C LEU A 202 -14.85 2.87 -3.05
N LEU A 203 -13.68 2.49 -2.53
CA LEU A 203 -13.17 1.13 -2.57
C LEU A 203 -13.27 0.52 -1.18
N ARG A 204 -14.10 -0.51 -1.01
CA ARG A 204 -14.18 -1.25 0.25
C ARG A 204 -12.85 -1.99 0.49
N ILE A 205 -12.27 -1.80 1.68
CA ILE A 205 -10.98 -2.38 2.07
C ILE A 205 -11.20 -3.59 2.97
N ARG A 206 -11.98 -3.41 4.04
CA ARG A 206 -12.05 -4.34 5.16
C ARG A 206 -13.42 -4.34 5.79
N THR A 207 -13.86 -5.51 6.26
CA THR A 207 -14.99 -5.63 7.17
C THR A 207 -14.53 -6.34 8.43
N GLN A 208 -14.62 -5.68 9.57
CA GLN A 208 -14.40 -6.28 10.86
C GLN A 208 -15.75 -6.84 11.35
N SER A 209 -15.84 -8.17 11.41
CA SER A 209 -16.94 -8.84 12.09
C SER A 209 -16.66 -8.84 13.59
N GLU A 210 -17.67 -8.49 14.36
CA GLU A 210 -17.67 -8.80 15.78
C GLU A 210 -17.54 -10.30 16.00
N TYR A 211 -16.75 -10.63 17.01
CA TYR A 211 -16.83 -11.94 17.65
C TYR A 211 -17.42 -11.84 19.06
N LEU A 212 -17.96 -10.67 19.47
CA LEU A 212 -18.33 -10.38 20.88
C LEU A 212 -19.53 -9.42 21.10
N GLY A 213 -20.39 -9.13 20.12
CA GLY A 213 -21.67 -8.43 20.36
C GLY A 213 -21.62 -6.89 20.45
N THR A 214 -20.66 -6.22 19.81
CA THR A 214 -20.53 -4.74 19.73
C THR A 214 -20.07 -4.23 18.34
N GLY A 215 -20.98 -3.71 17.50
CA GLY A 215 -20.82 -3.17 16.12
C GLY A 215 -19.94 -3.89 15.04
N TYR A 216 -20.49 -4.06 13.83
CA TYR A 216 -19.66 -4.27 12.61
C TYR A 216 -19.00 -2.95 12.21
N SER A 217 -17.72 -2.99 11.82
CA SER A 217 -17.05 -1.83 11.21
C SER A 217 -16.48 -2.17 9.83
N THR A 218 -16.62 -1.27 8.86
CA THR A 218 -16.12 -1.43 7.50
C THR A 218 -15.22 -0.26 7.12
N ASP A 219 -14.04 -0.53 6.60
CA ASP A 219 -13.10 0.49 6.13
C ASP A 219 -13.23 0.68 4.61
N TYR A 220 -13.20 1.94 4.17
CA TYR A 220 -13.34 2.35 2.78
C TYR A 220 -12.20 3.29 2.40
N LEU A 221 -11.57 3.06 1.25
CA LEU A 221 -10.66 4.00 0.60
C LEU A 221 -11.48 4.92 -0.32
N MET A 222 -11.41 6.22 -0.06
CA MET A 222 -12.03 7.25 -0.89
C MET A 222 -11.22 7.45 -2.17
N CYS A 223 -11.83 7.19 -3.31
CA CYS A 223 -11.22 7.42 -4.64
C CYS A 223 -11.50 8.84 -5.12
N ASP A 224 -12.67 9.39 -4.81
CA ASP A 224 -12.95 10.83 -4.83
C ASP A 224 -13.94 11.18 -3.70
N GLY A 225 -14.15 12.47 -3.50
CA GLY A 225 -15.13 12.98 -2.56
C GLY A 225 -14.70 14.26 -1.87
N TRP A 226 -15.69 15.09 -1.55
CA TRP A 226 -15.52 16.36 -0.86
C TRP A 226 -16.49 16.44 0.32
N GLY A 227 -16.05 17.03 1.43
CA GLY A 227 -16.89 17.31 2.60
C GLY A 227 -16.43 18.56 3.33
N LYS A 228 -17.35 19.48 3.67
CA LYS A 228 -17.08 20.81 4.29
C LYS A 228 -15.85 21.54 3.72
N GLY A 229 -15.64 21.48 2.41
CA GLY A 229 -14.50 22.13 1.74
C GLY A 229 -13.17 21.39 1.89
N THR A 230 -13.16 20.19 2.46
CA THR A 230 -12.01 19.27 2.54
C THR A 230 -12.14 18.18 1.48
N GLN A 231 -11.06 17.91 0.75
CA GLN A 231 -10.96 16.80 -0.20
C GLN A 231 -10.56 15.52 0.55
N TYR A 232 -11.31 14.44 0.33
CA TYR A 232 -11.09 13.14 0.97
C TYR A 232 -10.43 12.11 0.05
N GLU A 233 -10.08 12.48 -1.19
CA GLU A 233 -9.36 11.60 -2.10
C GLU A 233 -8.11 11.00 -1.44
N GLY A 234 -7.98 9.67 -1.55
CA GLY A 234 -6.89 8.91 -0.96
C GLY A 234 -6.96 8.69 0.54
N ARG A 235 -8.06 9.09 1.19
CA ARG A 235 -8.28 8.85 2.62
C ARG A 235 -8.98 7.53 2.87
N VAL A 236 -8.61 6.87 3.97
CA VAL A 236 -9.34 5.72 4.49
C VAL A 236 -10.30 6.18 5.59
N ILE A 237 -11.56 5.78 5.48
CA ILE A 237 -12.63 6.07 6.44
C ILE A 237 -13.24 4.78 6.97
N THR A 238 -13.62 4.76 8.24
CA THR A 238 -14.29 3.62 8.89
C THR A 238 -15.76 3.93 9.09
N ALA A 239 -16.67 3.08 8.61
CA ALA A 239 -18.09 3.12 8.91
C ALA A 239 -18.46 2.04 9.94
N SER A 240 -19.22 2.36 10.99
CA SER A 240 -19.70 1.43 12.02
C SER A 240 -21.22 1.45 12.14
N SER A 241 -21.82 0.31 12.50
CA SER A 241 -23.29 0.16 12.58
C SER A 241 -23.95 0.92 13.74
N ASP A 242 -23.25 1.11 14.86
CA ASP A 242 -23.92 1.40 16.15
C ASP A 242 -23.85 2.86 16.63
N SER A 243 -23.07 3.74 15.98
CA SER A 243 -23.01 5.18 16.28
C SER A 243 -22.02 5.89 15.37
N GLU A 244 -22.24 7.20 15.25
CA GLU A 244 -21.43 8.22 14.58
C GLU A 244 -19.95 7.87 14.55
N THR A 245 -19.47 7.66 13.34
CA THR A 245 -18.13 7.17 13.07
C THR A 245 -17.11 8.25 13.34
N ASN A 246 -16.31 8.08 14.39
CA ASN A 246 -15.24 9.00 14.75
C ASN A 246 -13.90 8.28 14.98
N LYS A 247 -13.54 7.36 14.09
CA LYS A 247 -12.13 6.97 13.95
C LYS A 247 -11.54 7.69 12.75
N ASN A 248 -10.94 8.85 13.03
CA ASN A 248 -9.94 9.56 12.24
C ASN A 248 -10.13 9.43 10.72
N ALA A 249 -11.06 10.22 10.17
CA ALA A 249 -11.36 10.35 8.73
C ALA A 249 -10.20 10.91 7.87
N GLN A 250 -8.94 10.71 8.28
CA GLN A 250 -7.78 11.42 7.75
C GLN A 250 -6.55 10.54 7.50
N PHE A 251 -6.62 9.22 7.66
CA PHE A 251 -5.46 8.41 7.31
C PHE A 251 -5.25 8.40 5.79
N SER A 252 -4.04 8.75 5.36
CA SER A 252 -3.61 8.38 4.00
C SER A 252 -3.54 6.85 3.91
N TRP A 253 -3.47 6.29 2.69
CA TRP A 253 -3.32 4.85 2.52
C TRP A 253 -2.11 4.29 3.29
N VAL A 254 -0.97 5.00 3.24
CA VAL A 254 0.24 4.57 3.98
C VAL A 254 0.05 4.68 5.50
N ASP A 255 -0.63 5.70 6.00
CA ASP A 255 -0.89 5.84 7.43
C ASP A 255 -1.83 4.73 7.94
N TYR A 256 -2.81 4.34 7.12
CA TYR A 256 -3.67 3.18 7.40
C TYR A 256 -2.86 1.88 7.46
N LEU A 257 -1.93 1.65 6.52
CA LEU A 257 -1.03 0.49 6.56
C LEU A 257 -0.14 0.48 7.83
N LYS A 258 0.35 1.64 8.28
CA LYS A 258 1.11 1.75 9.54
C LYS A 258 0.26 1.36 10.75
N ALA A 259 -0.95 1.91 10.85
CA ALA A 259 -1.87 1.57 11.93
C ALA A 259 -2.22 0.07 11.96
N GLU A 260 -2.29 -0.56 10.78
CA GLU A 260 -2.48 -2.00 10.66
C GLU A 260 -1.26 -2.79 11.12
N LEU A 261 -0.03 -2.35 10.81
CA LEU A 261 1.19 -2.97 11.32
C LEU A 261 1.21 -2.91 12.85
N GLU A 262 0.97 -1.74 13.43
CA GLU A 262 0.90 -1.55 14.89
C GLU A 262 -0.19 -2.42 15.54
N ALA A 263 -1.30 -2.65 14.83
CA ALA A 263 -2.36 -3.51 15.31
C ALA A 263 -1.96 -4.99 15.30
N VAL A 264 -1.21 -5.43 14.29
CA VAL A 264 -0.65 -6.78 14.22
C VAL A 264 0.41 -6.98 15.31
N GLU A 265 1.29 -5.99 15.53
CA GLU A 265 2.30 -6.03 16.60
C GLU A 265 1.69 -6.23 17.98
N ARG A 266 0.58 -5.52 18.28
CA ARG A 266 -0.17 -5.69 19.54
C ARG A 266 -0.83 -7.06 19.71
N LEU A 267 -1.02 -7.82 18.64
CA LEU A 267 -1.58 -9.18 18.71
C LEU A 267 -0.49 -10.24 18.89
N VAL A 268 0.75 -9.93 18.52
CA VAL A 268 1.88 -10.87 18.57
C VAL A 268 2.71 -10.70 19.84
N GLY A 269 2.81 -9.48 20.38
CA GLY A 269 3.51 -9.18 21.65
C GLY A 269 2.67 -9.46 22.88
#